data_AF-A0A538H8Z5-F1
#
_entry.id   AF-A0A538H8Z5-F1
#
_cell.length_a   1.000
_cell.length_b   1.000
_cell.length_c   1.000
_cell.angle_alpha   90.00
_cell.angle_beta   90.00
_cell.angle_gamma   90.00
#
_symmetry.space_group_name_H-M   'P 1'
#
loop_
_entity.id
_entity.type
_entity.pdbx_description
1 polymer ?
#
loop_
_entity_poly.entity_id
_entity_poly.type
_entity_poly.pdbx_seq_one_letter_code
_entity_poly.pdbx_strand_id
1 'polypeptide(L)'
;MEPHRLVAACATKAEARVAERAGLHAALVGLRGVNGMPAGDVVSYGLAGALDGLARGTVLDATRVVDETGAVLWEGEPLGVPGAVHGTILASERVVDDPAERRELHERTGADAVDLESGALAHSGRLRGVLRAVSDTPERGL
;
A
#
# COMPACT_ATOMS: atom_id res chain seq x y z
N MET A 1 -3.17 5.10 29.58
CA MET A 1 -2.67 5.21 28.20
C MET A 1 -3.89 5.16 27.31
N GLU A 2 -4.14 6.20 26.52
CA GLU A 2 -5.13 6.11 25.44
C GLU A 2 -4.72 4.94 24.54
N PRO A 3 -5.64 4.06 24.12
CA PRO A 3 -5.30 3.06 23.13
C PRO A 3 -4.74 3.79 21.91
N HIS A 4 -3.53 3.44 21.47
CA HIS A 4 -2.93 4.04 20.27
C HIS A 4 -3.90 3.79 19.10
N ARG A 5 -4.67 4.82 18.75
CA ARG A 5 -5.73 4.71 17.75
C ARG A 5 -5.04 4.61 16.39
N LEU A 6 -5.08 3.42 15.80
CA LEU A 6 -4.60 3.18 14.44
C LEU A 6 -5.31 4.12 13.47
N VAL A 7 -4.52 4.84 12.67
CA VAL A 7 -5.01 5.77 11.65
C VAL A 7 -4.89 5.13 10.28
N ALA A 8 -5.98 5.09 9.51
CA ALA A 8 -5.97 4.68 8.11
C ALA A 8 -5.43 5.83 7.25
N ALA A 9 -4.17 5.77 6.86
CA ALA A 9 -3.54 6.73 5.96
C ALA A 9 -3.87 6.36 4.50
N CYS A 10 -4.45 7.30 3.75
CA CYS A 10 -4.89 7.07 2.37
C CYS A 10 -4.57 8.26 1.46
N ALA A 11 -4.50 8.00 0.15
CA ALA A 11 -4.10 8.99 -0.84
C ALA A 11 -5.28 9.90 -1.24
N THR A 12 -6.49 9.35 -1.28
CA THR A 12 -7.66 9.98 -1.89
C THR A 12 -8.82 10.17 -0.92
N LYS A 13 -9.67 11.16 -1.21
CA LYS A 13 -10.94 11.37 -0.48
C LYS A 13 -11.91 10.19 -0.64
N ALA A 14 -11.79 9.42 -1.73
CA ALA A 14 -12.63 8.25 -1.94
C ALA A 14 -12.27 7.13 -0.95
N GLU A 15 -10.98 6.82 -0.82
CA GLU A 15 -10.47 5.85 0.16
C GLU A 15 -10.78 6.28 1.59
N ALA A 16 -10.59 7.57 1.92
CA ALA A 16 -10.92 8.11 3.23
C ALA A 16 -12.39 7.84 3.61
N ARG A 17 -13.33 8.11 2.68
CA ARG A 17 -14.75 7.85 2.90
C ARG A 17 -15.06 6.36 3.11
N VAL A 18 -14.35 5.46 2.43
CA VAL A 18 -14.52 4.01 2.62
C VAL A 18 -14.03 3.60 4.01
N ALA A 19 -12.86 4.07 4.41
CA ALA A 19 -12.30 3.80 5.75
C ALA A 19 -13.23 4.34 6.86
N GLU A 20 -13.74 5.56 6.72
CA GLU A 20 -14.69 6.16 7.67
C GLU A 20 -16.01 5.36 7.76
N ARG A 21 -16.55 4.88 6.64
CA ARG A 21 -17.73 4.00 6.62
C ARG A 21 -17.48 2.66 7.31
N ALA A 22 -16.24 2.19 7.32
CA ALA A 22 -15.81 1.01 8.06
C ALA A 22 -15.50 1.32 9.55
N GLY A 23 -15.71 2.54 10.02
CA GLY A 23 -15.48 2.96 11.40
C GLY A 23 -14.02 3.30 11.74
N LEU A 24 -13.14 3.39 10.74
CA LEU A 24 -11.74 3.75 10.91
C LEU A 24 -11.57 5.28 10.92
N HIS A 25 -10.56 5.75 11.67
CA HIS A 25 -10.13 7.15 11.54
C HIS A 25 -9.22 7.28 10.31
N ALA A 26 -9.64 8.07 9.33
CA ALA A 26 -8.88 8.29 8.10
C ALA A 26 -8.02 9.56 8.19
N ALA A 27 -6.80 9.50 7.65
CA ALA A 27 -5.94 10.64 7.38
C ALA A 27 -5.60 10.68 5.88
N LEU A 28 -5.85 11.83 5.25
CA LEU A 28 -5.55 12.04 3.84
C LEU A 28 -4.08 12.47 3.68
N VAL A 29 -3.19 11.52 3.45
CA VAL A 29 -1.75 11.79 3.28
C VAL A 29 -1.38 12.25 1.87
N GLY A 30 -2.24 11.94 0.88
CA GLY A 30 -1.98 12.23 -0.53
C GLY A 30 -0.89 11.34 -1.13
N LEU A 31 -0.71 11.41 -2.45
CA LEU A 31 0.37 10.70 -3.15
C LEU A 31 1.71 11.05 -2.51
N ARG A 32 2.55 10.07 -2.22
CA ARG A 32 3.89 10.27 -1.61
C ARG A 32 3.88 11.08 -0.31
N GLY A 33 2.73 11.20 0.38
CA GLY A 33 2.65 11.88 1.67
C GLY A 33 2.65 13.41 1.62
N VAL A 34 2.28 14.03 0.50
CA VAL A 34 2.32 15.50 0.29
C VAL A 34 1.52 16.31 1.33
N ASN A 35 0.52 15.73 2.00
CA ASN A 35 -0.26 16.41 3.02
C ASN A 35 0.33 16.25 4.44
N GLY A 36 1.48 15.61 4.56
CA GLY A 36 2.12 15.28 5.83
C GLY A 36 1.66 13.95 6.42
N MET A 37 2.36 13.51 7.47
CA MET A 37 2.10 12.24 8.15
C MET A 37 1.25 12.47 9.41
N PRO A 38 0.21 11.66 9.66
CA PRO A 38 -0.56 11.76 10.89
C PRO A 38 0.32 11.39 12.10
N ALA A 39 -0.09 11.88 13.27
CA ALA A 39 0.52 11.46 14.53
C ALA A 39 0.09 10.02 14.89
N GLY A 40 0.98 9.30 15.58
CA GLY A 40 0.70 7.93 16.04
C GLY A 40 0.92 6.86 14.97
N ASP A 41 0.50 5.65 15.30
CA ASP A 41 0.66 4.46 14.46
C ASP A 41 -0.35 4.45 13.30
N VAL A 42 0.11 4.04 12.11
CA VAL A 42 -0.67 4.12 10.87
C VAL A 42 -0.80 2.76 10.18
N VAL A 43 -1.93 2.57 9.52
CA VAL A 43 -2.12 1.56 8.47
C VAL A 43 -2.19 2.29 7.15
N SER A 44 -1.34 1.91 6.20
CA SER A 44 -1.46 2.40 4.83
C SER A 44 -2.64 1.69 4.15
N TYR A 45 -3.66 2.43 3.71
CA TYR A 45 -4.91 1.88 3.16
C TYR A 45 -5.23 2.52 1.81
N GLY A 46 -5.53 1.72 0.78
CA GLY A 46 -5.78 2.25 -0.56
C GLY A 46 -5.72 1.23 -1.69
N LEU A 47 -5.52 1.73 -2.90
CA LEU A 47 -5.38 0.93 -4.12
C LEU A 47 -3.92 0.68 -4.49
N ALA A 48 -3.67 -0.40 -5.23
CA ALA A 48 -2.38 -0.71 -5.84
C ALA A 48 -2.59 -1.34 -7.22
N GLY A 49 -1.59 -1.20 -8.10
CA GLY A 49 -1.52 -1.96 -9.35
C GLY A 49 -0.83 -3.31 -9.13
N ALA A 50 -1.32 -4.38 -9.74
CA ALA A 50 -0.62 -5.67 -9.72
C ALA A 50 0.67 -5.60 -10.56
N LEU A 51 1.77 -6.15 -10.05
CA LEU A 51 3.02 -6.28 -10.82
C LEU A 51 3.04 -7.57 -11.65
N ASP A 52 2.61 -8.70 -11.09
CA ASP A 52 2.37 -9.96 -11.81
C ASP A 52 1.36 -10.83 -11.06
N GLY A 53 0.60 -11.66 -11.79
CA GLY A 53 -0.20 -12.77 -11.25
C GLY A 53 -1.40 -12.45 -10.35
N LEU A 54 -1.57 -11.22 -9.85
CA LEU A 54 -2.70 -10.84 -8.99
C LEU A 54 -3.92 -10.38 -9.80
N ALA A 55 -5.09 -10.89 -9.42
CA ALA A 55 -6.36 -10.48 -10.01
C ALA A 55 -6.85 -9.14 -9.43
N ARG A 56 -7.60 -8.39 -10.24
CA ARG A 56 -8.32 -7.19 -9.76
C ARG A 56 -9.28 -7.56 -8.63
N GLY A 57 -9.34 -6.72 -7.61
CA GLY A 57 -10.14 -6.95 -6.41
C GLY A 57 -9.49 -7.87 -5.39
N THR A 58 -8.34 -8.49 -5.68
CA THR A 58 -7.51 -9.10 -4.63
C THR A 58 -7.14 -8.04 -3.61
N VAL A 59 -7.31 -8.36 -2.33
CA VAL A 59 -6.87 -7.52 -1.22
C VAL A 59 -5.55 -8.10 -0.70
N LEU A 60 -4.50 -7.29 -0.67
CA LEU A 60 -3.26 -7.60 0.00
C LEU A 60 -3.29 -7.08 1.44
N ASP A 61 -2.86 -7.94 2.35
CA ASP A 61 -2.44 -7.63 3.72
C ASP A 61 -0.91 -7.80 3.77
N ALA A 62 -0.22 -6.73 3.38
CA ALA A 62 1.19 -6.84 3.05
C ALA A 62 2.06 -6.95 4.30
N THR A 63 3.09 -7.78 4.20
CA THR A 63 4.06 -8.03 5.29
C THR A 63 5.39 -7.32 5.04
N ARG A 64 5.57 -6.76 3.83
CA ARG A 64 6.79 -6.07 3.42
C ARG A 64 6.50 -4.93 2.45
N VAL A 65 7.29 -3.87 2.56
CA VAL A 65 7.39 -2.78 1.57
C VAL A 65 8.84 -2.68 1.11
N VAL A 66 9.06 -2.64 -0.20
CA VAL A 66 10.39 -2.50 -0.83
C VAL A 66 10.42 -1.29 -1.76
N ASP A 67 11.61 -0.76 -2.03
CA ASP A 67 11.82 0.22 -3.10
C ASP A 67 12.16 -0.44 -4.45
N GLU A 68 12.34 0.37 -5.50
CA GLU A 68 12.66 -0.10 -6.86
C GLU A 68 14.02 -0.80 -7.00
N THR A 69 14.90 -0.66 -5.99
CA THR A 69 16.17 -1.40 -5.89
C THR A 69 16.01 -2.75 -5.19
N GLY A 70 14.85 -3.00 -4.57
CA GLY A 70 14.56 -4.18 -3.76
C GLY A 70 14.96 -4.01 -2.28
N ALA A 71 15.37 -2.82 -1.84
CA ALA A 71 15.68 -2.58 -0.44
C ALA A 71 14.40 -2.57 0.40
N VAL A 72 14.43 -3.25 1.55
CA VAL A 72 13.29 -3.32 2.47
C VAL A 72 13.14 -2.00 3.20
N LEU A 73 12.03 -1.31 2.97
CA LEU A 73 11.65 -0.07 3.66
C LEU A 73 10.87 -0.35 4.94
N TRP A 74 10.09 -1.44 4.95
CA TRP A 74 9.32 -1.88 6.10
C TRP A 74 9.05 -3.38 6.04
N GLU A 75 9.02 -4.02 7.20
CA GLU A 75 8.62 -5.41 7.39
C GLU A 75 7.84 -5.53 8.69
N GLY A 76 6.78 -6.33 8.69
CA GLY A 76 5.91 -6.49 9.85
C GLY A 76 4.93 -7.65 9.71
N GLU A 77 4.20 -7.90 10.79
CA GLU A 77 3.15 -8.91 10.82
C GLU A 77 1.91 -8.45 10.03
N PRO A 78 1.19 -9.37 9.36
CA PRO A 78 -0.06 -9.04 8.69
C PRO A 78 -1.12 -8.61 9.71
N LEU A 79 -2.06 -7.76 9.28
CA LEU A 79 -3.16 -7.28 10.12
C LEU A 79 -4.24 -8.37 10.37
N GLY A 80 -4.22 -9.46 9.60
CA GLY A 80 -5.15 -10.59 9.72
C GLY A 80 -6.49 -10.35 9.04
N VAL A 81 -6.52 -9.58 7.94
CA VAL A 81 -7.77 -9.28 7.24
C VAL A 81 -8.34 -10.53 6.56
N PRO A 82 -9.57 -10.98 6.91
CA PRO A 82 -10.14 -12.19 6.32
C PRO A 82 -10.26 -12.12 4.80
N GLY A 83 -9.72 -13.13 4.12
CA GLY A 83 -9.74 -13.23 2.65
C GLY A 83 -8.69 -12.38 1.94
N ALA A 84 -7.88 -11.60 2.66
CA ALA A 84 -6.71 -10.95 2.09
C ALA A 84 -5.56 -11.96 1.92
N VAL A 85 -4.73 -11.72 0.91
CA VAL A 85 -3.49 -12.48 0.67
C VAL A 85 -2.31 -11.72 1.25
N HIS A 86 -1.31 -12.44 1.76
CA HIS A 86 -0.06 -11.80 2.14
C HIS A 86 0.79 -11.54 0.91
N GLY A 87 1.51 -10.43 0.90
CA GLY A 87 2.42 -10.09 -0.19
C GLY A 87 3.37 -8.96 0.16
N THR A 88 4.14 -8.55 -0.84
CA THR A 88 5.12 -7.47 -0.81
C THR A 88 4.64 -6.32 -1.70
N ILE A 89 4.68 -5.10 -1.17
CA ILE A 89 4.37 -3.88 -1.92
C ILE A 89 5.67 -3.22 -2.38
N LEU A 90 5.74 -2.89 -3.66
CA LEU A 90 6.72 -1.96 -4.21
C LEU A 90 6.24 -0.52 -3.97
N ALA A 91 7.01 0.26 -3.24
CA ALA A 91 6.83 1.70 -3.15
C ALA A 91 7.53 2.38 -4.33
N SER A 92 6.77 2.75 -5.36
CA SER A 92 7.30 3.51 -6.50
C SER A 92 7.12 5.01 -6.30
N GLU A 93 7.93 5.80 -7.00
CA GLU A 93 7.77 7.26 -7.05
C GLU A 93 6.90 7.73 -8.21
N ARG A 94 6.51 6.81 -9.11
CA ARG A 94 5.73 7.11 -10.32
C ARG A 94 4.76 5.99 -10.66
N VAL A 95 3.76 6.33 -11.47
CA VAL A 95 2.87 5.31 -12.06
C VAL A 95 3.67 4.44 -13.02
N VAL A 96 3.51 3.13 -12.87
CA VAL A 96 4.07 2.11 -13.77
C VAL A 96 2.91 1.51 -14.56
N ASP A 97 2.81 1.83 -15.85
CA ASP A 97 1.70 1.39 -16.72
C ASP A 97 2.15 0.35 -17.75
N ASP A 98 3.45 0.31 -18.08
CA ASP A 98 3.98 -0.64 -19.06
C ASP A 98 4.02 -2.08 -18.50
N PRO A 99 3.42 -3.07 -19.20
CA PRO A 99 3.35 -4.44 -18.69
C PRO A 99 4.71 -5.13 -18.56
N ALA A 100 5.66 -4.81 -19.45
CA ALA A 100 7.00 -5.40 -19.38
C ALA A 100 7.77 -4.79 -18.20
N GLU A 101 7.63 -3.49 -17.98
CA GLU A 101 8.22 -2.82 -16.83
C GLU A 101 7.69 -3.37 -15.49
N ARG A 102 6.38 -3.63 -15.39
CA ARG A 102 5.79 -4.27 -14.21
C ARG A 102 6.38 -5.65 -13.94
N ARG A 103 6.55 -6.45 -15.00
CA ARG A 103 7.18 -7.77 -14.90
C ARG A 103 8.62 -7.69 -14.44
N GLU A 104 9.40 -6.77 -15.01
CA GLU A 104 10.79 -6.55 -14.60
C GLU A 104 10.90 -6.11 -13.13
N LEU A 105 9.99 -5.26 -12.68
CA LEU A 105 9.92 -4.84 -11.28
C LEU A 105 9.56 -6.01 -10.35
N HIS A 106 8.58 -6.83 -10.72
CA HIS A 106 8.25 -8.06 -9.99
C HIS A 106 9.49 -8.96 -9.87
N GLU A 107 10.12 -9.29 -10.99
CA GLU A 107 11.28 -10.19 -11.04
C GLU A 107 12.48 -9.65 -10.25
N ARG A 108 12.72 -8.33 -10.31
CA ARG A 108 13.85 -7.68 -9.63
C ARG A 108 13.65 -7.53 -8.12
N THR A 109 12.43 -7.20 -7.69
CA THR A 109 12.16 -6.78 -6.30
C THR A 109 11.42 -7.84 -5.48
N GLY A 110 10.80 -8.82 -6.14
CA GLY A 110 9.91 -9.80 -5.50
C GLY A 110 8.58 -9.20 -5.03
N ALA A 111 8.25 -7.97 -5.42
CA ALA A 111 7.00 -7.32 -5.05
C ALA A 111 5.81 -7.82 -5.89
N ASP A 112 4.65 -7.98 -5.25
CA ASP A 112 3.44 -8.49 -5.91
C ASP A 112 2.56 -7.37 -6.47
N ALA A 113 2.61 -6.19 -5.85
CA ALA A 113 1.85 -5.01 -6.26
C ALA A 113 2.66 -3.73 -6.03
N VAL A 114 2.27 -2.64 -6.69
CA VAL A 114 2.94 -1.33 -6.64
C VAL A 114 1.98 -0.23 -6.20
N ASP A 115 2.47 0.67 -5.35
CA ASP A 115 1.77 1.90 -4.94
C ASP A 115 2.69 3.12 -4.91
N LEU A 116 2.14 4.28 -4.54
CA LEU A 116 2.88 5.56 -4.49
C LEU A 116 3.01 6.13 -3.08
N GLU A 117 2.46 5.46 -2.06
CA GLU A 117 2.31 6.01 -0.71
C GLU A 117 3.00 5.19 0.36
N SER A 118 3.11 3.87 0.20
CA SER A 118 3.62 3.00 1.26
C SER A 118 5.06 3.36 1.65
N GLY A 119 5.88 3.78 0.69
CA GLY A 119 7.26 4.21 0.94
C GLY A 119 7.35 5.40 1.90
N ALA A 120 6.57 6.46 1.69
CA ALA A 120 6.57 7.63 2.57
C ALA A 120 6.12 7.27 3.99
N LEU A 121 5.13 6.38 4.11
CA LEU A 121 4.63 5.90 5.39
C LEU A 121 5.63 4.98 6.09
N ALA A 122 6.36 4.13 5.35
CA ALA A 122 7.44 3.28 5.89
C ALA A 122 8.55 4.13 6.52
N HIS A 123 9.01 5.18 5.81
CA HIS A 123 10.05 6.09 6.31
C HIS A 123 9.65 6.87 7.57
N SER A 124 8.35 6.97 7.87
CA SER A 124 7.88 7.64 9.09
C SER A 124 8.21 6.86 10.38
N GLY A 125 8.53 5.57 10.27
CA GLY A 125 8.73 4.67 11.42
C GLY A 125 7.45 4.34 12.20
N ARG A 126 6.28 4.74 11.69
CA ARG A 126 4.96 4.58 12.35
C ARG A 126 4.07 3.55 11.67
N LEU A 127 4.52 2.98 10.55
CA LEU A 127 3.76 2.02 9.78
C LEU A 127 3.59 0.71 10.56
N ARG A 128 2.34 0.28 10.71
CA ARG A 128 1.95 -0.98 11.38
C ARG A 128 1.34 -2.01 10.45
N GLY A 129 0.94 -1.61 9.25
CA GLY A 129 0.42 -2.53 8.24
C GLY A 129 0.07 -1.81 6.95
N VAL A 130 -0.05 -2.57 5.87
CA VAL A 130 -0.39 -2.05 4.54
C VAL A 130 -1.51 -2.90 3.95
N LEU A 131 -2.63 -2.26 3.64
CA LEU A 131 -3.77 -2.84 2.96
C LEU A 131 -3.93 -2.22 1.57
N ARG A 132 -3.96 -3.09 0.55
CA ARG A 132 -4.11 -2.69 -0.84
C ARG A 132 -5.14 -3.54 -1.56
N ALA A 133 -6.14 -2.90 -2.15
CA ALA A 133 -6.96 -3.57 -3.14
C ALA A 133 -6.34 -3.38 -4.54
N VAL A 134 -6.18 -4.47 -5.28
CA VAL A 134 -5.66 -4.43 -6.66
C VAL A 134 -6.69 -3.75 -7.57
N SER A 135 -6.36 -2.58 -8.11
CA SER A 135 -7.24 -1.80 -8.99
C SER A 135 -7.10 -2.17 -10.47
N ASP A 136 -5.92 -2.59 -10.89
CA ASP A 136 -5.49 -2.77 -12.29
C ASP A 136 -4.41 -3.85 -12.39
N THR A 137 -4.24 -4.41 -13.60
CA THR A 137 -3.27 -5.49 -13.90
C THR A 137 -2.49 -5.18 -15.17
N PRO A 138 -1.34 -5.81 -15.41
CA PRO A 138 -0.53 -5.54 -16.61
C PRO A 138 -1.29 -5.73 -17.93
N GLU A 139 -2.28 -6.63 -18.00
CA GLU A 139 -3.03 -6.91 -19.24
C GLU A 139 -4.14 -5.88 -19.52
N ARG A 140 -4.48 -5.06 -18.52
CA ARG A 140 -5.47 -3.98 -18.63
C ARG A 140 -4.99 -2.79 -17.81
N GLY A 141 -4.38 -1.85 -18.52
CA GLY A 141 -4.06 -0.52 -17.99
C GLY A 141 -5.27 0.19 -17.37
N LEU A 142 -4.97 1.25 -16.63
CA LEU A 142 -5.94 2.07 -15.90
C LEU A 142 -7.03 2.69 -16.80
#